data_AF-A0A510KL38-F1
#
_entry.id   AF-A0A510KL38-F1
#
_cell.length_a   1.000
_cell.length_b   1.000
_cell.length_c   1.000
_cell.angle_alpha   90.00
_cell.angle_beta   90.00
_cell.angle_gamma   90.00
#
_symmetry.space_group_name_H-M   'P 1'
#
loop_
_entity.id
_entity.type
_entity.pdbx_description
1 polymer ?
#
loop_
_entity_poly.entity_id
_entity_poly.type
_entity_poly.pdbx_seq_one_letter_code
_entity_poly.pdbx_strand_id
1 'polypeptide(L)' 'MDGRVYLVCFTIPNGFANTAVTIRKHNFTELELLDDITKELHEAGNENFVITNIIDITKIRKDLEE' A
#
# COMPACT_ATOMS: atom_id res chain seq x y z
N MET A 1 14.57 -0.97 -9.38
CA MET A 1 13.36 -0.14 -9.55
C MET A 1 13.35 0.98 -8.52
N ASP A 2 13.02 2.21 -8.92
CA ASP A 2 13.03 3.43 -8.09
C ASP A 2 11.69 3.66 -7.35
N GLY A 3 11.26 2.68 -6.56
CA GLY A 3 10.02 2.78 -5.79
C GLY A 3 10.01 1.87 -4.56
N ARG A 4 9.35 2.32 -3.50
CA ARG A 4 9.06 1.52 -2.30
C ARG A 4 7.74 0.78 -2.49
N VAL A 5 7.68 -0.45 -2.00
CA VAL A 5 6.52 -1.32 -2.15
C VAL A 5 5.96 -1.64 -0.77
N TYR A 6 4.68 -1.38 -0.60
CA TYR A 6 3.96 -1.57 0.64
C TYR A 6 2.88 -2.63 0.45
N LEU A 7 2.87 -3.65 1.32
CA LEU A 7 1.70 -4.52 1.48
C LEU A 7 0.72 -3.81 2.41
N VAL A 8 -0.47 -3.52 1.92
CA VAL A 8 -1.52 -2.84 2.65
C VAL A 8 -2.63 -3.85 2.94
N CYS A 9 -2.91 -4.05 4.23
CA CYS A 9 -4.01 -4.90 4.69
C CYS A 9 -5.15 -4.02 5.18
N PHE A 10 -6.37 -4.30 4.75
CA PHE A 10 -7.53 -3.48 5.07
C PHE A 10 -8.80 -4.31 5.22
N THR A 11 -9.75 -3.80 6.00
CA THR A 11 -11.10 -4.37 6.09
C THR A 11 -12.02 -3.67 5.09
N ILE A 12 -13.00 -4.42 4.59
CA ILE A 12 -14.14 -3.95 3.81
C ILE A 12 -15.42 -4.46 4.49
N PRO A 13 -16.63 -3.92 4.20
CA PRO A 13 -17.85 -4.28 4.91
C PRO A 13 -18.14 -5.78 5.05
N ASN A 14 -17.63 -6.61 4.13
CA ASN A 14 -17.87 -8.06 4.10
C ASN A 14 -16.59 -8.91 4.18
N GLY A 15 -15.45 -8.37 4.65
CA GLY A 15 -14.25 -9.19 4.81
C GLY A 15 -12.95 -8.42 4.96
N PHE A 16 -11.86 -9.14 4.69
CA PHE A 16 -10.50 -8.65 4.72
C PHE A 16 -9.90 -8.76 3.32
N ALA A 17 -9.12 -7.76 2.94
CA ALA A 17 -8.38 -7.75 1.70
C ALA A 17 -6.96 -7.22 1.95
N ASN A 18 -6.07 -7.51 1.00
CA ASN A 18 -4.76 -6.90 0.95
C ASN A 18 -4.39 -6.56 -0.49
N THR A 19 -3.52 -5.58 -0.64
CA THR A 19 -2.97 -5.20 -1.94
C THR A 19 -1.55 -4.69 -1.79
N ALA A 20 -0.77 -4.77 -2.86
CA ALA A 20 0.56 -4.19 -2.91
C ALA A 20 0.49 -2.82 -3.61
N VAL A 21 0.92 -1.76 -2.92
CA VAL A 21 0.99 -0.39 -3.44
C VAL A 21 2.46 -0.03 -3.67
N THR A 22 2.77 0.56 -4.82
CA THR A 22 4.13 1.00 -5.16
C THR A 22 4.22 2.53 -5.17
N ILE A 23 4.97 3.10 -4.24
CA ILE A 23 5.18 4.55 -4.12
C ILE A 23 6.55 4.92 -4.70
N ARG A 24 6.56 5.77 -5.73
CA ARG A 24 7.79 6.19 -6.45
C ARG A 24 8.36 7.54 -5.99
N LYS A 25 7.97 8.00 -4.79
CA LYS A 25 8.43 9.26 -4.22
C LYS A 25 9.65 9.05 -3.31
N HIS A 26 10.68 9.87 -3.48
CA HIS A 26 11.82 9.92 -2.59
C HIS A 26 11.52 10.91 -1.46
N ASN A 27 11.41 10.40 -0.23
CA ASN A 27 11.01 11.11 0.99
C ASN A 27 9.55 11.58 1.01
N PHE A 28 8.81 11.08 1.99
CA PHE A 28 7.45 11.46 2.29
C PHE A 28 7.21 11.29 3.80
N THR A 29 6.26 12.04 4.31
CA THR A 29 5.74 11.88 5.67
C THR A 29 4.78 10.69 5.74
N GLU A 30 4.50 10.22 6.96
CA GLU A 30 3.50 9.15 7.17
C GLU A 30 2.11 9.55 6.68
N LEU A 31 1.75 10.85 6.77
CA LEU A 31 0.50 11.40 6.25
C LEU A 31 0.43 11.32 4.73
N GLU A 32 1.48 11.74 4.03
CA GLU A 32 1.53 11.64 2.57
C GLU A 32 1.49 10.17 2.10
N LEU A 33 2.12 9.26 2.84
CA LEU A 33 2.02 7.82 2.57
C LEU A 33 0.57 7.33 2.69
N LEU A 34 -0.14 7.73 3.75
CA LEU A 34 -1.52 7.33 3.97
C LEU A 34 -2.45 7.90 2.90
N ASP A 35 -2.26 9.15 2.49
CA ASP A 35 -3.02 9.78 1.41
C ASP A 35 -2.82 9.04 0.09
N ASP A 36 -1.56 8.73 -0.27
CA ASP A 36 -1.24 8.00 -1.50
C ASP A 36 -1.85 6.59 -1.48
N ILE A 37 -1.73 5.84 -0.38
CA ILE A 37 -2.33 4.51 -0.23
C ILE A 37 -3.86 4.59 -0.31
N THR A 38 -4.46 5.56 0.37
CA THR A 38 -5.92 5.74 0.39
C THR A 38 -6.46 6.03 -1.01
N LYS A 39 -5.75 6.86 -1.77
CA LYS A 39 -6.07 7.15 -3.17
C LYS A 39 -6.01 5.90 -4.04
N GLU A 40 -4.94 5.12 -3.93
CA GLU A 40 -4.78 3.86 -4.69
C GLU A 40 -5.89 2.85 -4.35
N LEU A 41 -6.30 2.74 -3.08
CA LEU A 41 -7.40 1.86 -2.67
C LEU A 41 -8.75 2.29 -3.25
N HIS A 42 -9.03 3.60 -3.28
CA HIS A 42 -10.22 4.14 -3.93
C HIS A 42 -10.21 3.90 -5.45
N GLU A 43 -9.07 4.12 -6.12
CA GLU A 43 -8.91 3.86 -7.56
C GLU A 43 -9.09 2.37 -7.91
N ALA A 44 -8.75 1.48 -6.98
CA ALA A 44 -9.01 0.04 -7.07
C ALA A 44 -10.48 -0.35 -6.77
N GLY A 45 -11.37 0.62 -6.51
CA GLY A 45 -12.81 0.40 -6.29
C GLY A 45 -13.21 0.11 -4.84
N ASN A 46 -12.30 0.30 -3.87
CA ASN A 46 -12.62 0.13 -2.46
C ASN A 46 -13.12 1.46 -1.90
N GLU A 47 -14.43 1.70 -1.89
CA GLU A 47 -15.02 2.95 -1.39
C GLU A 47 -15.19 3.00 0.13
N ASN A 48 -15.30 1.83 0.77
CA ASN A 48 -15.46 1.71 2.21
C ASN A 48 -14.42 0.73 2.74
N PHE A 49 -13.33 1.26 3.30
CA PHE A 49 -12.30 0.43 3.91
C PHE A 49 -11.72 1.05 5.19
N VAL A 50 -11.11 0.20 6.01
CA VAL A 50 -10.24 0.63 7.12
C VAL A 50 -8.89 -0.03 6.95
N ILE A 51 -7.83 0.76 6.80
CA ILE A 51 -6.47 0.26 6.77
C ILE A 51 -6.14 -0.29 8.16
N THR A 52 -5.70 -1.54 8.21
CA THR A 52 -5.33 -2.23 9.45
C THR A 52 -3.83 -2.31 9.64
N ASN A 53 -3.08 -2.55 8.56
CA ASN A 53 -1.62 -2.63 8.56
C ASN A 53 -1.05 -2.12 7.23
N ILE A 54 0.14 -1.51 7.30
CA ILE A 54 0.98 -1.14 6.16
C ILE A 54 2.37 -1.70 6.43
N ILE A 55 2.90 -2.52 5.53
CA ILE A 55 4.17 -3.22 5.71
C ILE A 55 5.08 -2.90 4.53
N ASP A 56 6.27 -2.34 4.80
CA ASP A 56 7.29 -2.12 3.75
C ASP A 56 7.91 -3.47 3.35
N ILE A 57 7.61 -3.92 2.13
CA ILE A 57 8.13 -5.16 1.56
C ILE A 57 9.14 -4.89 0.43
N THR A 58 9.67 -3.67 0.34
CA THR A 58 10.58 -3.24 -0.74
C THR A 58 11.80 -4.15 -0.85
N LYS A 59 12.37 -4.58 0.28
CA LYS A 59 13.54 -5.48 0.30
C LYS A 59 13.18 -6.89 -0.17
N ILE A 60 12.10 -7.45 0.36
CA ILE A 60 11.62 -8.80 0.02
C ILE A 60 11.33 -8.92 -1.48
N ARG A 61 10.72 -7.89 -2.08
CA ARG A 61 10.43 -7.90 -3.51
C ARG A 61 11.70 -7.92 -4.37
N LYS A 62 12.75 -7.17 -3.98
CA LYS A 62 14.03 -7.19 -4.69
C LYS A 62 14.66 -8.58 -4.66
N ASP A 63 14.65 -9.21 -3.49
CA ASP A 63 15.23 -10.56 -3.30
C ASP A 63 14.51 -11.65 -4.12
N LEU A 64 13.26 -11.42 -4.54
CA LEU A 64 12.48 -12.35 -5.38
C LEU A 64 12.62 -12.09 -6.89
N GLU A 65 13.12 -10.90 -7.28
CA GLU A 65 13.34 -10.51 -8.68
C GLU A 65 14.78 -10.83 -9.16
N GLU A 66 15.68 -11.23 -8.24
CA GLU A 66 17.06 -11.69 -8.47
C GLU A 66 17.17 -13.23 -8.53
#